data_AF-A0A0Q8FMX1-F1
#
_entry.id   AF-A0A0Q8FMX1-F1
#
_cell.length_a   1.000
_cell.length_b   1.000
_cell.length_c   1.000
_cell.angle_alpha   90.00
_cell.angle_beta   90.00
_cell.angle_gamma   90.00
#
_symmetry.space_group_name_H-M   'P 1'
#
loop_
_entity.id
_entity.type
_entity.pdbx_description
1 polymer ?
#
loop_
_entity_poly.entity_id
_entity_poly.type
_entity_poly.pdbx_seq_one_letter_code
_entity_poly.pdbx_strand_id
1 'polypeptide(L)'
;MTNWIEVYRPLIGAKLEALIWMPMTSDTPGLVRDLRSPAFSFTGGVFLAFGDKPLFLTWTQVGLNMVLGAGPDVAWAPYALDRVRASPEEHWGSLEGAVLKRVEIFAAPCIEGDGIVGARHLMSREGVDLHFWIGTGGADFIGDNDDLWVGVGVEPSNFADLTLADVVA
;
A
#
# COMPACT_ATOMS: atom_id res chain seq x y z
N MET A 1 -1.23 -15.98 -3.77
CA MET A 1 -0.87 -15.14 -2.60
C MET A 1 0.53 -14.60 -2.83
N THR A 2 0.76 -13.30 -2.58
CA THR A 2 2.02 -12.61 -2.86
C THR A 2 3.14 -13.12 -1.94
N ASN A 3 4.31 -13.44 -2.51
CA ASN A 3 5.49 -13.79 -1.71
C ASN A 3 6.26 -12.51 -1.33
N TRP A 4 5.96 -11.95 -0.16
CA TRP A 4 6.52 -10.68 0.29
C TRP A 4 8.04 -10.69 0.48
N ILE A 5 8.60 -11.84 0.83
CA ILE A 5 10.04 -12.02 0.94
C ILE A 5 10.70 -11.84 -0.43
N GLU A 6 10.18 -12.49 -1.48
CA GLU A 6 10.73 -12.35 -2.84
C GLU A 6 10.57 -10.92 -3.38
N VAL A 7 9.48 -10.25 -3.01
CA VAL A 7 9.21 -8.86 -3.39
C VAL A 7 10.21 -7.89 -2.74
N TYR A 8 10.40 -7.96 -1.42
CA TYR A 8 11.15 -6.94 -0.67
C TYR A 8 12.63 -7.26 -0.47
N ARG A 9 13.02 -8.54 -0.40
CA ARG A 9 14.43 -8.91 -0.15
C ARG A 9 15.42 -8.27 -1.12
N PRO A 10 15.14 -8.16 -2.44
CA PRO A 10 16.04 -7.48 -3.38
C PRO A 10 16.16 -5.96 -3.16
N LEU A 11 15.22 -5.36 -2.43
CA LEU A 11 15.11 -3.92 -2.20
C LEU A 11 15.77 -3.50 -0.88
N ILE A 12 16.00 -4.42 0.05
CA ILE A 12 16.69 -4.10 1.31
C ILE A 12 18.09 -3.56 1.01
N GLY A 13 18.43 -2.43 1.62
CA GLY A 13 19.67 -1.69 1.39
C GLY A 13 19.64 -0.74 0.19
N ALA A 14 18.59 -0.77 -0.63
CA ALA A 14 18.42 0.15 -1.74
C ALA A 14 17.87 1.51 -1.26
N LYS A 15 18.19 2.57 -2.01
CA LYS A 15 17.68 3.92 -1.76
C LYS A 15 16.34 4.10 -2.45
N LEU A 16 15.37 4.72 -1.76
CA LEU A 16 14.13 5.17 -2.39
C LEU A 16 14.42 6.45 -3.18
N GLU A 17 14.36 6.37 -4.51
CA GLU A 17 14.64 7.50 -5.41
C GLU A 17 13.37 8.27 -5.77
N ALA A 18 12.24 7.57 -5.84
CA ALA A 18 10.96 8.20 -6.14
C ALA A 18 9.81 7.39 -5.54
N LEU A 19 8.73 8.10 -5.23
CA LEU A 19 7.43 7.55 -4.90
C LEU A 19 6.39 8.29 -5.72
N ILE A 20 5.53 7.56 -6.41
CA ILE A 20 4.46 8.15 -7.20
C ILE A 20 3.15 7.45 -6.86
N TRP A 21 2.14 8.27 -6.60
CA TRP A 21 0.75 7.89 -6.52
C TRP A 21 0.18 7.72 -7.92
N MET A 22 -0.37 6.54 -8.19
CA MET A 22 -0.92 6.22 -9.50
C MET A 22 -2.42 6.04 -9.38
N PRO A 23 -3.23 7.12 -9.48
CA PRO A 23 -4.67 6.97 -9.66
C PRO A 23 -4.92 6.32 -11.01
N MET A 24 -5.77 5.31 -11.03
CA MET A 24 -6.14 4.54 -12.22
C MET A 24 -7.66 4.46 -12.28
N THR A 25 -8.24 4.53 -13.46
CA THR A 25 -9.69 4.39 -13.57
C THR A 25 -10.10 2.94 -13.25
N SER A 26 -11.16 2.74 -12.48
CA SER A 26 -11.72 1.41 -12.21
C SER A 26 -12.82 1.04 -13.23
N ASP A 27 -12.63 1.46 -14.49
CA ASP A 27 -13.56 1.29 -15.61
C ASP A 27 -13.67 -0.17 -16.05
N THR A 28 -14.43 -0.97 -15.29
CA THR A 28 -14.75 -2.36 -15.66
C THR A 28 -16.16 -2.44 -16.26
N PRO A 29 -16.42 -3.34 -17.23
CA PRO A 29 -17.77 -3.56 -17.76
C PRO A 29 -18.82 -3.93 -16.70
N GLY A 30 -18.39 -4.46 -15.54
CA GLY A 30 -19.26 -4.73 -14.39
C GLY A 30 -19.71 -3.44 -13.69
N LEU A 31 -18.78 -2.51 -13.44
CA LEU A 31 -19.04 -1.24 -12.79
C LEU A 31 -20.11 -0.39 -13.52
N VAL A 32 -20.07 -0.42 -14.86
CA VAL A 32 -21.05 0.26 -15.74
C VAL A 32 -22.46 -0.30 -15.55
N ARG A 33 -22.61 -1.60 -15.25
CA ARG A 33 -23.92 -2.23 -15.02
C ARG A 33 -24.48 -1.91 -13.62
N ASP A 34 -23.59 -1.72 -12.65
CA ASP A 34 -23.97 -1.58 -11.24
C ASP A 34 -24.29 -0.14 -10.84
N LEU A 35 -23.55 0.86 -11.34
CA LEU A 35 -23.68 2.24 -10.86
C LEU A 35 -24.95 2.95 -11.34
N ARG A 36 -25.57 2.49 -12.44
CA ARG A 36 -26.86 2.97 -13.01
C ARG A 36 -27.03 4.48 -13.21
N SER A 37 -26.00 5.29 -12.92
CA SER A 37 -25.92 6.75 -13.01
C SER A 37 -24.51 7.16 -13.45
N PRO A 38 -24.31 8.33 -14.08
CA PRO A 38 -22.97 8.82 -14.42
C PRO A 38 -22.13 9.00 -13.16
N ALA A 39 -21.00 8.29 -13.09
CA ALA A 39 -20.07 8.33 -11.98
C ALA A 39 -18.63 8.21 -12.52
N PHE A 40 -17.68 8.82 -11.82
CA PHE A 40 -16.26 8.58 -12.01
C PHE A 40 -15.79 7.66 -10.89
N SER A 41 -15.04 6.62 -11.23
CA SER A 41 -14.52 5.64 -10.28
C SER A 41 -13.04 5.45 -10.54
N PHE A 42 -12.23 5.56 -9.48
CA PHE A 42 -10.78 5.41 -9.55
C PHE A 42 -10.32 4.49 -8.44
N THR A 43 -9.40 3.60 -8.81
CA THR A 43 -8.55 2.80 -7.93
C THR A 43 -7.15 3.40 -7.95
N GLY A 44 -6.20 2.80 -7.24
CA GLY A 44 -4.84 3.27 -7.26
C GLY A 44 -3.80 2.22 -6.91
N GLY A 45 -2.61 2.75 -6.74
CA GLY A 45 -1.44 2.02 -6.33
C GLY A 45 -0.33 3.00 -6.06
N VAL A 46 0.72 2.50 -5.44
CA VAL A 46 1.94 3.24 -5.15
C VAL A 46 3.07 2.60 -5.92
N PHE A 47 3.75 3.42 -6.72
CA PHE A 47 4.98 3.05 -7.38
C PHE A 47 6.17 3.55 -6.56
N LEU A 48 7.04 2.65 -6.15
CA LEU A 48 8.27 2.94 -5.43
C LEU A 48 9.46 2.61 -6.33
N ALA A 49 10.34 3.58 -6.56
CA ALA A 49 11.56 3.38 -7.32
C ALA A 49 12.74 3.19 -6.36
N PHE A 50 13.32 1.98 -6.33
CA PHE A 50 14.54 1.68 -5.60
C PHE A 50 15.71 1.49 -6.57
N GLY A 51 16.22 2.58 -7.16
CA GLY A 51 17.18 2.52 -8.26
C GLY A 51 16.55 1.85 -9.49
N ASP A 52 17.19 0.77 -9.97
CA ASP A 52 16.71 -0.02 -11.11
C ASP A 52 15.62 -1.06 -10.73
N LYS A 53 15.19 -1.09 -9.46
CA LYS A 53 14.20 -2.05 -8.95
C LYS A 53 12.90 -1.33 -8.59
N PRO A 54 11.95 -1.23 -9.53
CA PRO A 54 10.64 -0.69 -9.22
C PRO A 54 9.82 -1.69 -8.44
N LEU A 55 9.05 -1.18 -7.48
CA LEU A 55 8.01 -1.92 -6.79
C LEU A 55 6.68 -1.23 -6.98
N PHE A 56 5.72 -1.96 -7.51
CA PHE A 56 4.35 -1.51 -7.60
C PHE A 56 3.50 -2.22 -6.54
N LEU A 57 2.90 -1.44 -5.66
CA LEU A 57 1.97 -1.91 -4.63
C LEU A 57 0.56 -1.46 -4.99
N THR A 58 -0.37 -2.38 -4.95
CA THR A 58 -1.81 -2.14 -5.18
C THR A 58 -2.58 -3.13 -4.30
N TRP A 59 -3.87 -3.31 -4.53
CA TRP A 59 -4.68 -4.27 -3.79
C TRP A 59 -5.58 -5.07 -4.71
N THR A 60 -6.01 -6.22 -4.21
CA THR A 60 -6.88 -7.14 -4.92
C THR A 60 -7.97 -7.63 -4.00
N GLN A 61 -9.12 -7.97 -4.59
CA GLN A 61 -10.25 -8.47 -3.83
C GLN A 61 -10.10 -9.97 -3.55
N VAL A 62 -10.18 -10.35 -2.27
CA VAL A 62 -10.25 -11.73 -1.79
C VAL A 62 -11.53 -11.91 -0.99
N GLY A 63 -12.51 -12.59 -1.59
CA GLY A 63 -13.85 -12.69 -1.02
C GLY A 63 -14.54 -11.32 -0.98
N LEU A 64 -14.88 -10.85 0.21
CA LEU A 64 -15.45 -9.51 0.45
C LEU A 64 -14.40 -8.47 0.87
N ASN A 65 -13.14 -8.87 0.99
CA ASN A 65 -12.08 -8.03 1.56
C ASN A 65 -11.08 -7.57 0.49
N MET A 66 -10.45 -6.42 0.72
CA MET A 66 -9.32 -5.95 -0.07
C MET A 66 -8.00 -6.26 0.64
N VAL A 67 -7.08 -6.90 -0.08
CA VAL A 67 -5.75 -7.24 0.43
C VAL A 67 -4.67 -6.59 -0.42
N LEU A 68 -3.58 -6.17 0.21
CA LEU A 68 -2.40 -5.63 -0.44
C LEU A 68 -1.78 -6.69 -1.37
N GLY A 69 -1.36 -6.24 -2.54
CA GLY A 69 -0.70 -7.01 -3.58
C GLY A 69 0.52 -6.28 -4.12
N ALA A 70 1.41 -7.04 -4.78
CA ALA A 70 2.59 -6.50 -5.43
C ALA A 70 2.69 -7.04 -6.86
N GLY A 71 3.12 -6.18 -7.78
CA GLY A 71 3.39 -6.53 -9.17
C GLY A 71 2.49 -5.80 -10.18
N PRO A 72 2.97 -5.61 -11.43
CA PRO A 72 2.27 -4.83 -12.45
C PRO A 72 1.02 -5.53 -13.03
N ASP A 73 0.88 -6.85 -12.83
CA ASP A 73 -0.13 -7.69 -13.48
C ASP A 73 -1.31 -8.08 -12.56
N VAL A 74 -1.49 -7.41 -11.42
CA VAL A 74 -2.56 -7.77 -10.48
C VAL A 74 -3.92 -7.37 -11.07
N ALA A 75 -4.82 -8.35 -11.21
CA ALA A 75 -6.16 -8.18 -11.76
C ALA A 75 -7.01 -7.27 -10.85
N TRP A 76 -7.43 -6.15 -11.43
CA TRP A 76 -8.08 -5.02 -10.77
C TRP A 76 -9.51 -5.33 -10.31
N ALA A 77 -9.87 -4.86 -9.11
CA ALA A 77 -11.22 -4.99 -8.57
C ALA A 77 -12.04 -3.70 -8.78
N PRO A 78 -13.33 -3.78 -9.16
CA PRO A 78 -14.17 -2.61 -9.44
C PRO A 78 -14.36 -1.65 -8.25
N TYR A 79 -14.28 -2.15 -7.01
CA TYR A 79 -14.60 -1.38 -5.78
C TYR A 79 -13.39 -0.90 -5.00
N ALA A 80 -12.21 -0.92 -5.61
CA ALA A 80 -11.05 -0.26 -5.07
C ALA A 80 -11.23 1.25 -5.31
N LEU A 81 -11.80 1.97 -4.34
CA LEU A 81 -12.10 3.41 -4.43
C LEU A 81 -11.11 4.15 -3.55
N ASP A 82 -10.32 5.09 -4.08
CA ASP A 82 -9.35 5.83 -3.26
C ASP A 82 -9.84 7.21 -2.81
N ARG A 83 -9.69 7.50 -1.52
CA ARG A 83 -9.56 8.85 -0.99
C ARG A 83 -8.14 9.17 -0.53
N VAL A 84 -7.30 9.70 -1.42
CA VAL A 84 -5.96 10.18 -1.07
C VAL A 84 -6.05 11.48 -0.26
N ARG A 85 -5.61 11.45 1.01
CA ARG A 85 -5.28 12.68 1.76
C ARG A 85 -3.78 12.89 1.74
N ALA A 86 -3.30 13.71 0.80
CA ALA A 86 -1.99 14.33 0.96
C ALA A 86 -2.11 15.39 2.07
N SER A 87 -1.51 15.14 3.23
CA SER A 87 -1.37 16.19 4.25
C SER A 87 -0.44 17.28 3.70
N PRO A 88 -0.78 18.57 3.82
CA PRO A 88 0.06 19.68 3.37
C PRO A 88 1.41 19.81 4.12
N GLU A 89 1.64 19.00 5.14
CA GLU A 89 2.92 18.85 5.84
C GLU A 89 3.69 17.62 5.29
N GLU A 90 4.04 17.61 4.00
CA GLU A 90 4.60 16.40 3.38
C GLU A 90 6.04 16.10 3.85
N HIS A 91 6.14 15.21 4.83
CA HIS A 91 7.39 14.55 5.23
C HIS A 91 7.97 13.62 4.14
N TRP A 92 7.31 13.44 2.99
CA TRP A 92 7.77 12.57 1.91
C TRP A 92 9.15 12.95 1.36
N GLY A 93 9.47 14.24 1.28
CA GLY A 93 10.80 14.70 0.86
C GLY A 93 11.93 14.22 1.78
N SER A 94 11.63 13.85 3.03
CA SER A 94 12.61 13.25 3.94
C SER A 94 12.97 11.80 3.56
N LEU A 95 12.04 11.08 2.92
CA LEU A 95 12.20 9.69 2.49
C LEU A 95 12.98 9.55 1.18
N GLU A 96 13.01 10.59 0.35
CA GLU A 96 13.82 10.61 -0.86
C GLU A 96 15.31 10.43 -0.51
N GLY A 97 15.96 9.47 -1.15
CA GLY A 97 17.34 9.08 -0.90
C GLY A 97 17.56 8.26 0.38
N ALA A 98 16.51 7.99 1.18
CA ALA A 98 16.61 7.13 2.35
C ALA A 98 16.77 5.66 1.94
N VAL A 99 17.49 4.89 2.75
CA VAL A 99 17.78 3.47 2.50
C VAL A 99 16.73 2.60 3.17
N LEU A 100 16.13 1.65 2.44
CA LEU A 100 15.22 0.67 3.01
C LEU A 100 15.98 -0.31 3.90
N LYS A 101 15.60 -0.39 5.18
CA LYS A 101 16.25 -1.23 6.18
C LYS A 101 15.46 -2.49 6.47
N ARG A 102 14.14 -2.36 6.56
CA ARG A 102 13.23 -3.43 6.94
C ARG A 102 11.85 -3.12 6.42
N VAL A 103 11.08 -4.15 6.11
CA VAL A 103 9.65 -4.06 5.88
C VAL A 103 8.93 -5.00 6.83
N GLU A 104 7.91 -4.49 7.49
CA GLU A 104 7.01 -5.27 8.35
C GLU A 104 5.67 -5.42 7.62
N ILE A 105 5.20 -6.65 7.49
CA ILE A 105 3.99 -7.00 6.77
C ILE A 105 2.89 -7.31 7.77
N PHE A 106 1.71 -6.72 7.60
CA PHE A 106 0.61 -6.81 8.55
C PHE A 106 -0.64 -7.41 7.93
N ALA A 107 -1.31 -8.25 8.70
CA ALA A 107 -2.63 -8.81 8.43
C ALA A 107 -3.68 -8.22 9.38
N ALA A 108 -4.93 -8.16 8.94
CA ALA A 108 -6.07 -7.80 9.79
C ALA A 108 -6.79 -9.07 10.26
N PRO A 109 -7.04 -9.25 11.57
CA PRO A 109 -7.72 -10.44 12.10
C PRO A 109 -9.13 -10.67 11.56
N CYS A 110 -9.79 -9.61 11.07
CA CYS A 110 -11.13 -9.66 10.51
C CYS A 110 -11.18 -10.21 9.07
N ILE A 111 -10.03 -10.38 8.40
CA ILE A 111 -9.94 -10.84 7.02
C ILE A 111 -9.57 -12.32 7.01
N GLU A 112 -10.50 -13.18 6.56
CA GLU A 112 -10.23 -14.61 6.41
C GLU A 112 -9.10 -14.85 5.39
N GLY A 113 -8.15 -15.75 5.74
CA GLY A 113 -7.16 -16.28 4.80
C GLY A 113 -5.81 -15.54 4.74
N ASP A 114 -5.27 -15.09 5.87
CA ASP A 114 -3.96 -14.39 5.98
C ASP A 114 -3.89 -13.14 5.07
N GLY A 115 -5.01 -12.45 4.91
CA GLY A 115 -5.11 -11.26 4.07
C GLY A 115 -4.17 -10.16 4.56
N ILE A 116 -3.08 -9.96 3.84
CA ILE A 116 -2.16 -8.86 4.12
C ILE A 116 -2.86 -7.55 3.76
N VAL A 117 -2.90 -6.63 4.71
CA VAL A 117 -3.59 -5.34 4.57
C VAL A 117 -2.63 -4.18 4.55
N GLY A 118 -1.38 -4.35 4.99
CA GLY A 118 -0.43 -3.26 5.05
C GLY A 118 1.02 -3.71 5.07
N ALA A 119 1.88 -2.82 4.60
CA ALA A 119 3.32 -2.91 4.72
C ALA A 119 3.82 -1.62 5.36
N ARG A 120 4.63 -1.76 6.42
CA ARG A 120 5.39 -0.67 7.04
C ARG A 120 6.83 -0.74 6.55
N HIS A 121 7.28 0.32 5.91
CA HIS A 121 8.65 0.45 5.40
C HIS A 121 9.48 1.27 6.38
N LEU A 122 10.52 0.65 6.93
CA LEU A 122 11.49 1.29 7.80
C LEU A 122 12.70 1.70 6.99
N MET A 123 12.97 2.99 7.01
CA MET A 123 13.96 3.67 6.19
C MET A 123 15.02 4.32 7.08
N SER A 124 16.21 4.55 6.55
CA SER A 124 17.26 5.29 7.25
C SER A 124 17.95 6.30 6.33
N ARG A 125 18.10 7.53 6.80
CA ARG A 125 18.83 8.60 6.10
C ARG A 125 19.73 9.31 7.10
N GLU A 126 21.03 9.33 6.80
CA GLU A 126 22.02 10.03 7.64
C GLU A 126 21.99 9.62 9.14
N GLY A 127 21.61 8.36 9.41
CA GLY A 127 21.51 7.82 10.77
C GLY A 127 20.18 8.15 11.49
N VAL A 128 19.24 8.81 10.82
CA VAL A 128 17.88 9.03 11.32
C VAL A 128 16.97 7.94 10.78
N ASP A 129 16.23 7.29 11.68
CA ASP A 129 15.21 6.31 11.31
C ASP A 129 13.92 7.01 10.91
N LEU A 130 13.39 6.61 9.77
CA LEU A 130 12.16 7.10 9.18
C LEU A 130 11.25 5.90 8.91
N HIS A 131 9.95 6.14 8.81
CA HIS A 131 9.05 5.09 8.34
C HIS A 131 7.89 5.66 7.54
N PHE A 132 7.35 4.82 6.67
CA PHE A 132 6.06 5.05 6.06
C PHE A 132 5.29 3.74 5.95
N TRP A 133 4.04 3.85 5.58
CA TRP A 133 3.11 2.75 5.45
C TRP A 133 2.37 2.82 4.12
N ILE A 134 2.05 1.67 3.56
CA ILE A 134 1.12 1.51 2.45
C ILE A 134 0.21 0.33 2.77
N GLY A 135 -1.11 0.52 2.70
CA GLY A 135 -2.10 -0.51 3.01
C GLY A 135 -3.45 -0.28 2.36
N THR A 136 -4.34 -1.26 2.52
CA THR A 136 -5.77 -1.13 2.24
C THR A 136 -6.46 -0.54 3.47
N GLY A 137 -7.42 0.36 3.33
CA GLY A 137 -8.21 0.93 4.42
C GLY A 137 -8.53 2.42 4.28
N GLY A 138 -9.48 2.88 5.08
CA GLY A 138 -9.98 4.26 5.08
C GLY A 138 -9.07 5.26 5.79
N ALA A 139 -9.42 6.54 5.77
CA ALA A 139 -8.59 7.68 6.18
C ALA A 139 -7.79 7.50 7.50
N ASP A 140 -8.34 6.81 8.49
CA ASP A 140 -7.74 6.67 9.82
C ASP A 140 -7.28 5.24 10.16
N PHE A 141 -7.52 4.23 9.31
CA PHE A 141 -7.27 2.83 9.66
C PHE A 141 -6.92 1.94 8.46
N ILE A 142 -6.16 0.87 8.71
CA ILE A 142 -5.83 -0.15 7.71
C ILE A 142 -6.73 -1.38 7.90
N GLY A 143 -7.14 -2.01 6.81
CA GLY A 143 -7.99 -3.19 6.79
C GLY A 143 -9.48 -2.91 6.54
N ASP A 144 -9.82 -1.72 6.02
CA ASP A 144 -11.14 -1.50 5.38
C ASP A 144 -11.13 -1.98 3.93
N ASN A 145 -12.32 -2.21 3.39
CA ASN A 145 -12.57 -2.98 2.18
C ASN A 145 -12.60 -2.15 0.89
N ASP A 146 -12.21 -0.87 0.90
CA ASP A 146 -12.41 0.00 -0.26
C ASP A 146 -11.27 0.98 -0.57
N ASP A 147 -10.63 1.59 0.44
CA ASP A 147 -9.65 2.69 0.26
C ASP A 147 -8.14 2.28 0.25
N LEU A 148 -7.28 3.15 -0.29
CA LEU A 148 -5.83 3.16 -0.08
C LEU A 148 -5.44 4.00 1.14
N TRP A 149 -4.70 3.38 2.06
CA TRP A 149 -4.11 4.06 3.21
C TRP A 149 -2.60 4.20 3.08
N VAL A 150 -2.08 5.40 3.32
CA VAL A 150 -0.64 5.65 3.39
C VAL A 150 -0.34 6.72 4.43
N GLY A 151 0.71 6.51 5.20
CA GLY A 151 1.17 7.46 6.22
C GLY A 151 2.69 7.55 6.26
N VAL A 152 3.23 8.75 6.51
CA VAL A 152 4.67 8.97 6.78
C VAL A 152 4.86 9.42 8.19
N GLY A 153 5.74 8.74 8.94
CA GLY A 153 6.02 9.08 10.32
C GLY A 153 4.81 8.97 11.26
N VAL A 154 3.74 8.30 10.81
CA VAL A 154 2.49 8.13 11.53
C VAL A 154 2.05 6.67 11.44
N GLU A 155 1.55 6.15 12.55
CA GLU A 155 0.94 4.82 12.62
C GLU A 155 -0.56 4.92 12.30
N PRO A 156 -1.16 3.88 11.67
CA PRO A 156 -2.62 3.83 11.54
C PRO A 156 -3.27 3.74 12.93
N SER A 157 -4.47 4.32 13.10
CA SER A 157 -5.11 4.40 14.42
C SER A 157 -5.41 3.03 15.03
N ASN A 158 -5.61 2.02 14.18
CA ASN A 158 -5.86 0.63 14.56
C ASN A 158 -4.60 -0.25 14.54
N PHE A 159 -3.39 0.33 14.59
CA PHE A 159 -2.13 -0.44 14.57
C PHE A 159 -2.09 -1.56 15.62
N ALA A 160 -2.66 -1.33 16.80
CA ALA A 160 -2.73 -2.32 17.88
C ALA A 160 -3.59 -3.54 17.55
N ASP A 161 -4.51 -3.42 16.58
CA ASP A 161 -5.40 -4.49 16.14
C ASP A 161 -4.80 -5.28 14.97
N LEU A 162 -3.69 -4.81 14.38
CA LEU A 162 -3.01 -5.49 13.29
C LEU A 162 -2.09 -6.59 13.82
N THR A 163 -2.02 -7.69 13.08
CA THR A 163 -1.11 -8.80 13.37
C THR A 163 0.10 -8.73 12.46
N LEU A 164 1.29 -8.74 13.04
CA LEU A 164 2.54 -8.85 12.27
C LEU A 164 2.61 -10.24 11.63
N ALA A 165 2.55 -10.28 10.30
CA ALA A 165 2.55 -11.51 9.52
C ALA A 165 3.96 -11.90 9.06
N ASP A 166 4.80 -10.93 8.70
CA ASP A 166 6.16 -11.19 8.24
C ASP A 166 7.09 -9.98 8.48
N VAL A 167 8.39 -10.24 8.48
CA VAL A 167 9.44 -9.23 8.56
C VAL A 167 10.53 -9.54 7.54
N VAL A 168 10.75 -8.60 6.61
CA VAL A 168 11.80 -8.69 5.61
C VAL A 168 12.91 -7.69 5.97
N ALA A 169 14.11 -8.18 6.27
CA ALA A 169 15.27 -7.38 6.67
C ALA A 169 16.56 -7.93 6.05
#